data_AF-A0A3S1BRB8-F1
#
_entry.id   AF-A0A3S1BRB8-F1
#
_cell.length_a   1.000
_cell.length_b   1.000
_cell.length_c   1.000
_cell.angle_alpha   90.00
_cell.angle_beta   90.00
_cell.angle_gamma   90.00
#
_symmetry.space_group_name_H-M   'P 1'
#
loop_
_entity.id
_entity.type
_entity.pdbx_description
1 polymer ?
#
loop_
_entity_poly.entity_id
_entity_poly.type
_entity_poly.pdbx_seq_one_letter_code
_entity_poly.pdbx_strand_id
1 'polypeptide(L)'
;MTFQQKMQAAGHWDILAADVASRLRASLLGSGEQTGRPMALYVQAPRHNSDFGEAFHSLLITHLMEQGFSISENPSAGLPLSYQIQVVAHNDRGFIRPVPGLFTALTSSVLVLHNVADAGNPASAAMLGAVGLDIATGYITDTPNSEIIVTTSVMNGDRYVARMRDIYYISDNNVDQYIAKGPAPVTTRMVEVVGP
;
A
#
# COMPACT_ATOMS: atom_id res chain seq x y z
N MET A 1 15.55 0.26 15.79
CA MET A 1 14.27 1.01 15.77
C MET A 1 13.67 1.05 17.16
N THR A 2 13.32 2.24 17.63
CA THR A 2 12.66 2.44 18.94
C THR A 2 11.15 2.19 18.84
N PHE A 3 10.47 2.04 19.98
CA PHE A 3 9.02 1.78 20.03
C PHE A 3 8.18 2.89 19.37
N GLN A 4 8.57 4.15 19.58
CA GLN A 4 7.89 5.32 18.99
C GLN A 4 7.93 5.30 17.45
N GLN A 5 9.07 4.96 16.85
CA GLN A 5 9.21 4.86 15.39
C GLN A 5 8.35 3.74 14.81
N LYS A 6 8.24 2.60 15.50
CA LYS A 6 7.38 1.49 15.09
C LYS A 6 5.90 1.85 15.17
N MET A 7 5.47 2.55 16.23
CA MET A 7 4.09 3.04 16.33
C MET A 7 3.75 4.03 15.21
N GLN A 8 4.67 4.95 14.90
CA GLN A 8 4.50 5.89 13.80
C GLN A 8 4.41 5.18 12.44
N ALA A 9 5.24 4.16 12.20
CA ALA A 9 5.18 3.35 11.00
C ALA A 9 3.84 2.58 10.90
N ALA A 10 3.38 1.95 11.98
CA ALA A 10 2.10 1.24 12.01
C ALA A 10 0.91 2.18 11.69
N GLY A 11 0.93 3.41 12.21
CA GLY A 11 -0.08 4.42 11.86
C GLY A 11 -0.07 4.78 10.36
N HIS A 12 1.11 4.88 9.74
CA HIS A 12 1.19 5.10 8.30
C HIS A 12 0.65 3.90 7.52
N TRP A 13 0.94 2.67 7.95
CA TRP A 13 0.46 1.45 7.31
C TRP A 13 -1.06 1.32 7.34
N ASP A 14 -1.69 1.76 8.42
CA ASP A 14 -3.15 1.78 8.54
C ASP A 14 -3.78 2.73 7.51
N ILE A 15 -3.23 3.94 7.37
CA ILE A 15 -3.67 4.93 6.39
C ILE A 15 -3.51 4.41 4.95
N LEU A 16 -2.38 3.75 4.67
CA LEU A 16 -2.11 3.10 3.39
C LEU A 16 -3.15 2.02 3.06
N ALA A 17 -3.45 1.15 4.01
CA ALA A 17 -4.43 0.08 3.82
C ALA A 17 -5.87 0.62 3.64
N ALA A 18 -6.24 1.66 4.40
CA ALA A 18 -7.52 2.34 4.30
C ALA A 18 -7.74 2.94 2.91
N ASP A 19 -6.72 3.63 2.37
CA ASP A 19 -6.76 4.21 1.04
C ASP A 19 -6.93 3.14 -0.05
N VAL A 20 -6.14 2.06 -0.01
CA VAL A 20 -6.28 0.94 -0.96
C VAL A 20 -7.69 0.33 -0.91
N ALA A 21 -8.24 0.10 0.28
CA ALA A 21 -9.60 -0.44 0.43
C ALA A 21 -10.67 0.51 -0.14
N SER A 22 -10.57 1.80 0.16
CA SER A 22 -11.48 2.85 -0.33
C SER A 22 -11.46 2.94 -1.86
N ARG A 23 -10.26 2.95 -2.47
CA ARG A 23 -10.13 2.95 -3.92
C ARG A 23 -10.66 1.68 -4.55
N LEU A 24 -10.45 0.53 -3.92
CA LEU A 24 -11.00 -0.74 -4.41
C LEU A 24 -12.53 -0.73 -4.38
N ARG A 25 -13.15 -0.22 -3.32
CA ARG A 25 -14.59 0.01 -3.26
C ARG A 25 -15.05 0.91 -4.41
N ALA A 26 -14.40 2.06 -4.60
CA ALA A 26 -14.74 2.97 -5.68
C ALA A 26 -14.61 2.33 -7.07
N SER A 27 -13.57 1.51 -7.30
CA SER A 27 -13.34 0.83 -8.58
C SER A 27 -14.31 -0.32 -8.85
N LEU A 28 -14.73 -1.07 -7.83
CA LEU A 28 -15.60 -2.25 -8.01
C LEU A 28 -17.09 -1.92 -7.90
N LEU A 29 -17.45 -0.95 -7.06
CA LEU A 29 -18.83 -0.70 -6.64
C LEU A 29 -19.29 0.74 -6.93
N GLY A 30 -18.37 1.65 -7.28
CA GLY A 30 -18.66 3.07 -7.44
C GLY A 30 -19.00 3.77 -6.11
N SER A 31 -19.64 4.93 -6.20
CA SER A 31 -20.04 5.74 -5.03
C SER A 31 -21.43 5.41 -4.48
N GLY A 32 -22.18 4.51 -5.12
CA GLY A 32 -23.53 4.13 -4.71
C GLY A 32 -23.57 3.26 -3.45
N GLU A 33 -24.74 3.17 -2.82
CA GLU A 33 -24.99 2.16 -1.78
C GLU A 33 -25.07 0.76 -2.41
N GLN A 34 -24.44 -0.22 -1.74
CA GLN A 34 -24.52 -1.62 -2.16
C GLN A 34 -25.97 -2.10 -2.00
N THR A 35 -26.71 -2.16 -3.10
CA THR A 35 -28.06 -2.72 -3.11
C THR A 35 -27.96 -4.21 -3.43
N GLY A 36 -27.63 -5.04 -2.44
CA GLY A 36 -27.48 -6.49 -2.66
C GLY A 36 -26.66 -7.20 -1.58
N ARG A 37 -26.27 -8.46 -1.86
CA ARG A 37 -25.35 -9.21 -0.99
C ARG A 37 -23.95 -8.59 -1.09
N PRO A 38 -23.23 -8.45 0.04
CA PRO A 38 -21.84 -7.99 0.02
C PRO A 38 -20.98 -8.82 -0.92
N MET A 39 -20.14 -8.16 -1.71
CA MET A 39 -19.17 -8.86 -2.55
C MET A 39 -18.17 -9.60 -1.66
N ALA A 40 -18.06 -10.92 -1.86
CA ALA A 40 -17.11 -11.75 -1.14
C ALA A 40 -15.73 -11.70 -1.82
N LEU A 41 -14.68 -11.39 -1.04
CA LEU A 41 -13.30 -11.37 -1.47
C LEU A 41 -12.48 -12.40 -0.69
N TYR A 42 -11.49 -13.01 -1.32
CA TYR A 42 -10.46 -13.81 -0.68
C TYR A 42 -9.12 -13.08 -0.81
N VAL A 43 -8.60 -12.57 0.30
CA VAL A 43 -7.33 -11.83 0.30
C VAL A 43 -6.18 -12.84 0.38
N GLN A 44 -5.36 -12.87 -0.68
CA GLN A 44 -4.18 -13.74 -0.72
C GLN A 44 -3.14 -13.26 0.29
N ALA A 45 -2.53 -14.21 0.98
CA ALA A 45 -1.39 -13.96 1.86
C ALA A 45 -0.23 -13.29 1.09
N PRO A 46 0.60 -12.47 1.77
CA PRO A 46 1.72 -11.81 1.11
C PRO A 46 2.69 -12.87 0.56
N ARG A 47 3.16 -12.68 -0.68
CA ARG A 47 4.14 -13.59 -1.30
C ARG A 47 5.55 -13.46 -0.70
N HIS A 48 5.82 -12.34 -0.05
CA HIS A 48 7.11 -12.00 0.52
C HIS A 48 6.94 -11.40 1.90
N ASN A 49 7.72 -11.89 2.87
CA ASN A 49 7.59 -11.49 4.27
C ASN A 49 8.34 -10.18 4.50
N SER A 50 7.63 -9.10 4.74
CA SER A 50 8.16 -7.82 5.22
C SER A 50 7.31 -7.36 6.40
N ASP A 51 7.88 -6.55 7.31
CA ASP A 51 7.14 -6.08 8.48
C ASP A 51 5.89 -5.29 8.03
N PHE A 52 6.05 -4.47 6.98
CA PHE A 52 4.94 -3.81 6.31
C PHE A 52 3.98 -4.79 5.65
N GLY A 53 4.45 -5.74 4.85
CA GLY A 53 3.58 -6.64 4.08
C GLY A 53 2.67 -7.51 4.96
N GLU A 54 3.19 -8.00 6.08
CA GLU A 54 2.41 -8.74 7.08
C GLU A 54 1.35 -7.85 7.74
N ALA A 55 1.74 -6.65 8.20
CA ALA A 55 0.81 -5.71 8.82
C ALA A 55 -0.25 -5.23 7.82
N PHE A 56 0.17 -4.89 6.60
CA PHE A 56 -0.69 -4.43 5.51
C PHE A 56 -1.74 -5.47 5.16
N HIS A 57 -1.40 -6.77 5.17
CA HIS A 57 -2.38 -7.84 4.95
C HIS A 57 -3.56 -7.77 5.93
N SER A 58 -3.26 -7.72 7.23
CA SER A 58 -4.28 -7.68 8.28
C SER A 58 -5.06 -6.37 8.25
N LEU A 59 -4.38 -5.24 8.09
CA LEU A 59 -5.01 -3.92 8.00
C LEU A 59 -5.93 -3.81 6.77
N LEU A 60 -5.50 -4.33 5.62
CA LEU A 60 -6.30 -4.32 4.40
C LEU A 60 -7.58 -5.14 4.57
N ILE A 61 -7.51 -6.32 5.20
CA ILE A 61 -8.70 -7.13 5.52
C ILE A 61 -9.69 -6.32 6.37
N THR A 62 -9.22 -5.68 7.44
CA THR A 62 -10.04 -4.83 8.32
C THR A 62 -10.72 -3.72 7.52
N HIS A 63 -9.95 -2.94 6.77
CA HIS A 63 -10.47 -1.81 5.99
C HIS A 63 -11.43 -2.27 4.89
N LEU A 64 -11.20 -3.41 4.24
CA LEU A 64 -12.14 -3.96 3.25
C LEU A 64 -13.49 -4.32 3.89
N MET A 65 -13.49 -4.89 5.10
CA MET A 65 -14.72 -5.15 5.84
C MET A 65 -15.45 -3.86 6.21
N GLU A 66 -14.72 -2.82 6.65
CA GLU A 66 -15.28 -1.49 6.92
C GLU A 66 -15.86 -0.82 5.68
N GLN A 67 -15.28 -1.08 4.49
CA GLN A 67 -15.83 -0.65 3.20
C GLN A 67 -17.04 -1.49 2.73
N GLY A 68 -17.46 -2.50 3.51
CA GLY A 68 -18.64 -3.31 3.26
C GLY A 68 -18.42 -4.53 2.36
N PHE A 69 -17.16 -4.96 2.18
CA PHE A 69 -16.87 -6.26 1.56
C PHE A 69 -17.06 -7.40 2.57
N SER A 70 -17.45 -8.58 2.09
CA SER A 70 -17.36 -9.80 2.89
C SER A 70 -15.99 -10.45 2.63
N ILE A 71 -15.26 -10.83 3.67
CA ILE A 71 -13.97 -11.51 3.52
C ILE A 71 -14.16 -12.99 3.80
N SER A 72 -13.70 -13.83 2.86
CA SER A 72 -13.66 -15.27 3.02
C SER A 72 -12.23 -15.73 3.27
N GLU A 73 -12.06 -16.69 4.17
CA GLU A 73 -10.80 -17.44 4.31
C GLU A 73 -10.72 -18.63 3.34
N ASN A 74 -11.83 -18.98 2.68
CA ASN A 74 -11.87 -20.05 1.69
C ASN A 74 -11.63 -19.48 0.28
N PRO A 75 -10.54 -19.89 -0.42
CA PRO A 75 -10.22 -19.40 -1.76
C PRO A 75 -11.34 -19.60 -2.80
N SER A 76 -12.22 -20.57 -2.59
CA SER A 76 -13.31 -20.90 -3.50
C SER A 76 -14.60 -20.11 -3.23
N ALA A 77 -14.67 -19.34 -2.14
CA ALA A 77 -15.88 -18.66 -1.68
C ALA A 77 -15.82 -17.12 -1.80
N GLY A 78 -14.75 -16.57 -2.38
CA GLY A 78 -14.61 -15.15 -2.67
C GLY A 78 -13.78 -14.90 -3.93
N LEU A 79 -13.91 -13.72 -4.52
CA LEU A 79 -13.04 -13.32 -5.63
C LEU A 79 -11.60 -13.15 -5.11
N PRO A 80 -10.60 -13.79 -5.74
CA PRO A 80 -9.22 -13.66 -5.31
C PRO A 80 -8.73 -12.22 -5.48
N LEU A 81 -8.35 -11.62 -4.35
CA LEU A 81 -7.65 -10.35 -4.25
C LEU A 81 -6.19 -10.63 -3.95
N SER A 82 -5.30 -10.15 -4.82
CA SER A 82 -3.86 -10.20 -4.64
C SER A 82 -3.30 -8.78 -4.58
N TYR A 83 -2.25 -8.60 -3.79
CA TYR A 83 -1.49 -7.35 -3.77
C TYR A 83 0.00 -7.64 -3.90
N GLN A 84 0.70 -6.72 -4.55
CA GLN A 84 2.15 -6.75 -4.71
C GLN A 84 2.73 -5.43 -4.23
N ILE A 85 3.78 -5.52 -3.42
CA ILE A 85 4.51 -4.36 -2.89
C ILE A 85 5.87 -4.33 -3.58
N GLN A 86 6.20 -3.21 -4.19
CA GLN A 86 7.51 -2.95 -4.80
C GLN A 86 8.11 -1.69 -4.18
N VAL A 87 9.35 -1.77 -3.70
CA VAL A 87 10.09 -0.62 -3.20
C VAL A 87 10.95 -0.05 -4.34
N VAL A 88 10.94 1.27 -4.49
CA VAL A 88 11.75 2.01 -5.47
C VAL A 88 12.54 3.09 -4.73
N ALA A 89 13.86 2.92 -4.67
CA ALA A 89 14.77 3.91 -4.10
C ALA A 89 15.39 4.77 -5.21
N HIS A 90 15.53 6.07 -4.97
CA HIS A 90 16.16 7.01 -5.89
C HIS A 90 17.42 7.59 -5.23
N ASN A 91 18.57 7.53 -5.91
CA ASN A 91 19.83 8.00 -5.32
C ASN A 91 20.05 9.52 -5.46
N ASP A 92 19.34 10.19 -6.39
CA ASP A 92 19.56 11.61 -6.68
C ASP A 92 18.26 12.31 -7.13
N ARG A 93 17.37 12.61 -6.18
CA ARG A 93 16.26 13.53 -6.44
C ARG A 93 16.64 14.92 -5.93
N GLY A 94 17.08 15.80 -6.83
CA GLY A 94 16.88 17.24 -6.64
C GLY A 94 15.38 17.54 -6.50
N PHE A 95 15.02 18.77 -6.08
CA PHE A 95 13.64 19.23 -5.86
C PHE A 95 12.64 18.51 -6.79
N ILE A 96 11.77 17.68 -6.19
CA ILE A 96 10.78 16.90 -6.92
C ILE A 96 9.88 17.91 -7.64
N ARG A 97 10.13 18.11 -8.93
CA ARG A 97 9.22 18.85 -9.80
C ARG A 97 7.93 18.02 -9.77
N PRO A 98 6.78 18.56 -9.29
CA PRO A 98 5.56 17.78 -9.26
C PRO A 98 5.29 17.27 -10.67
N VAL A 99 5.42 15.96 -10.85
CA VAL A 99 4.95 15.28 -12.06
C VAL A 99 3.47 15.62 -12.17
N PRO A 100 2.98 16.15 -13.30
CA PRO A 100 1.56 16.39 -13.49
C PRO A 100 0.81 15.07 -13.26
N GLY A 101 0.08 15.01 -12.17
CA GLY A 101 -0.37 13.78 -11.53
C GLY A 101 -0.67 14.11 -10.09
N LEU A 102 -1.82 13.68 -9.60
CA LEU A 102 -2.39 14.26 -8.41
C LEU A 102 -1.80 13.69 -7.13
N PHE A 103 -1.06 14.50 -6.38
CA PHE A 103 -0.72 14.17 -5.00
C PHE A 103 -1.94 14.40 -4.12
N THR A 104 -2.44 13.34 -3.48
CA THR A 104 -3.42 13.42 -2.40
C THR A 104 -2.65 13.31 -1.08
N ALA A 105 -2.76 14.31 -0.21
CA ALA A 105 -2.35 14.16 1.18
C ALA A 105 -3.43 13.37 1.93
N LEU A 106 -3.08 12.19 2.43
CA LEU A 106 -3.96 11.41 3.31
C LEU A 106 -3.84 11.89 4.77
N THR A 107 -2.66 12.41 5.11
CA THR A 107 -2.29 13.02 6.40
C THR A 107 -1.12 14.00 6.13
N SER A 108 -0.73 14.79 7.12
CA SER A 108 0.44 15.69 7.04
C SER A 108 1.75 14.97 6.69
N SER A 109 1.82 13.64 6.86
CA SER A 109 3.02 12.83 6.63
C SER A 109 2.91 11.80 5.50
N VAL A 110 1.75 11.65 4.85
CA VAL A 110 1.53 10.62 3.82
C VAL A 110 0.98 11.28 2.56
N LEU A 111 1.79 11.22 1.51
CA LEU A 111 1.43 11.62 0.16
C LEU A 111 1.25 10.38 -0.70
N VAL A 112 0.14 10.34 -1.44
CA VAL A 112 -0.13 9.31 -2.44
C VAL A 112 -0.34 9.93 -3.79
N LEU A 113 0.15 9.27 -4.84
CA LEU A 113 -0.14 9.61 -6.23
C LEU A 113 -1.06 8.56 -6.84
N HIS A 114 -2.24 8.99 -7.31
CA HIS A 114 -3.18 8.14 -8.05
C HIS A 114 -3.10 8.42 -9.55
N ASN A 115 -3.36 7.39 -10.39
CA ASN A 115 -3.52 7.42 -11.86
C ASN A 115 -2.96 8.67 -12.59
N VAL A 116 -1.84 8.51 -13.29
CA VAL A 116 -1.16 9.55 -14.11
C VAL A 116 -2.04 10.11 -15.26
N ALA A 117 -3.25 9.59 -15.47
CA ALA A 117 -4.14 9.97 -16.57
C ALA A 117 -5.19 11.07 -16.23
N ASP A 118 -5.44 11.39 -14.96
CA ASP A 118 -6.63 12.17 -14.53
C ASP A 118 -6.37 13.64 -14.12
N ALA A 119 -5.33 14.28 -14.69
CA ALA A 119 -4.86 15.62 -14.28
C ALA A 119 -5.84 16.82 -14.50
N GLY A 120 -7.13 16.59 -14.81
CA GLY A 120 -8.09 17.62 -15.23
C GLY A 120 -9.30 17.88 -14.32
N ASN A 121 -9.44 17.23 -13.14
CA ASN A 121 -10.62 17.35 -12.28
C ASN A 121 -10.50 18.50 -11.23
N PRO A 122 -11.55 19.26 -10.89
CA PRO A 122 -11.48 20.31 -9.85
C PRO A 122 -11.16 19.81 -8.43
N ALA A 123 -11.60 18.60 -8.04
CA ALA A 123 -11.19 17.99 -6.77
C ALA A 123 -9.67 17.78 -6.74
N SER A 124 -9.12 17.57 -7.93
CA SER A 124 -7.71 17.36 -8.14
C SER A 124 -6.89 18.63 -7.84
N ALA A 125 -7.35 19.77 -8.34
CA ALA A 125 -6.71 21.07 -8.11
C ALA A 125 -6.72 21.49 -6.62
N ALA A 126 -7.79 21.18 -5.88
CA ALA A 126 -7.89 21.48 -4.45
C ALA A 126 -6.86 20.69 -3.62
N MET A 127 -6.66 19.41 -3.92
CA MET A 127 -5.66 18.56 -3.24
C MET A 127 -4.23 19.02 -3.50
N LEU A 128 -3.91 19.39 -4.75
CA LEU A 128 -2.61 19.98 -5.10
C LEU A 128 -2.34 21.27 -4.31
N GLY A 129 -3.37 22.09 -4.08
CA GLY A 129 -3.28 23.30 -3.27
C GLY A 129 -2.93 23.03 -1.81
N ALA A 130 -3.53 22.00 -1.20
CA ALA A 130 -3.25 21.63 0.18
C ALA A 130 -1.81 21.13 0.37
N VAL A 131 -1.34 20.23 -0.50
CA VAL A 131 0.06 19.75 -0.49
C VAL A 131 1.04 20.92 -0.69
N GLY A 132 0.72 21.85 -1.61
CA GLY A 132 1.54 23.02 -1.86
C GLY A 132 1.66 23.95 -0.64
N LEU A 133 0.58 24.11 0.14
CA LEU A 133 0.58 24.89 1.38
C LEU A 133 1.40 24.20 2.49
N ASP A 134 1.29 22.88 2.65
CA ASP A 134 2.04 22.13 3.67
C ASP A 134 3.56 22.12 3.40
N ILE A 135 3.97 22.05 2.13
CA ILE A 135 5.37 22.23 1.72
C ILE A 135 5.83 23.67 1.99
N ALA A 136 5.04 24.67 1.57
CA ALA A 136 5.40 26.09 1.72
C ALA A 136 5.50 26.54 3.18
N THR A 137 4.71 25.94 4.07
CA THR A 137 4.73 26.16 5.52
C THR A 137 5.77 25.33 6.26
N GLY A 138 6.46 24.43 5.56
CA GLY A 138 7.56 23.63 6.11
C GLY A 138 7.11 22.44 6.97
N TYR A 139 5.86 21.99 6.88
CA TYR A 139 5.41 20.77 7.57
C TYR A 139 5.95 19.49 6.92
N ILE A 140 6.23 19.53 5.61
CA ILE A 140 6.94 18.46 4.89
C ILE A 140 8.42 18.86 4.81
N THR A 141 9.22 18.42 5.79
CA THR A 141 10.64 18.80 5.92
C THR A 141 11.61 17.86 5.21
N ASP A 142 11.22 16.61 4.98
CA ASP A 142 12.01 15.60 4.27
C ASP A 142 11.38 15.31 2.91
N THR A 143 12.17 15.40 1.83
CA THR A 143 11.79 14.85 0.53
C THR A 143 12.12 13.35 0.53
N PRO A 144 11.14 12.45 0.67
CA PRO A 144 11.40 11.01 0.66
C PRO A 144 12.03 10.60 -0.68
N ASN A 145 13.18 9.91 -0.61
CA ASN A 145 13.85 9.38 -1.80
C ASN A 145 13.30 7.99 -2.21
N SER A 146 12.44 7.43 -1.35
CA SER A 146 11.91 6.10 -1.48
C SER A 146 10.39 6.12 -1.67
N GLU A 147 9.92 5.33 -2.63
CA GLU A 147 8.51 5.12 -2.94
C GLU A 147 8.18 3.64 -2.78
N ILE A 148 6.96 3.33 -2.36
CA ILE A 148 6.38 2.01 -2.52
C ILE A 148 5.28 2.06 -3.56
N ILE A 149 5.26 1.03 -4.40
CA ILE A 149 4.20 0.80 -5.36
C ILE A 149 3.38 -0.38 -4.85
N VAL A 150 2.11 -0.13 -4.53
CA VAL A 150 1.15 -1.17 -4.17
C VAL A 150 0.28 -1.44 -5.38
N THR A 151 0.37 -2.66 -5.92
CA THR A 151 -0.48 -3.11 -7.03
C THR A 151 -1.52 -4.08 -6.50
N THR A 152 -2.79 -3.67 -6.52
CA THR A 152 -3.91 -4.49 -6.06
C THR A 152 -4.69 -5.02 -7.26
N SER A 153 -4.96 -6.32 -7.30
CA SER A 153 -5.67 -6.98 -8.38
C SER A 153 -6.76 -7.89 -7.84
N VAL A 154 -7.96 -7.78 -8.38
CA VAL A 154 -9.08 -8.69 -8.13
C VAL A 154 -9.38 -9.43 -9.44
N MET A 155 -9.43 -10.76 -9.37
CA MET A 155 -9.72 -11.61 -10.52
C MET A 155 -11.07 -12.31 -10.39
N ASN A 156 -11.71 -12.59 -11.52
CA ASN A 156 -12.83 -13.51 -11.64
C ASN A 156 -12.52 -14.48 -12.77
N GLY A 157 -12.21 -15.73 -12.42
CA GLY A 157 -11.66 -16.71 -13.37
C GLY A 157 -10.32 -16.22 -13.95
N ASP A 158 -10.26 -16.09 -15.27
CA ASP A 158 -9.08 -15.67 -16.04
C ASP A 158 -9.01 -14.15 -16.30
N ARG A 159 -9.96 -13.36 -15.77
CA ARG A 159 -10.08 -11.92 -16.06
C ARG A 159 -9.84 -11.07 -14.82
N TYR A 160 -9.16 -9.94 -15.01
CA TYR A 160 -9.14 -8.87 -14.01
C TYR A 160 -10.49 -8.15 -14.00
N VAL A 161 -11.11 -8.06 -12.83
CA VAL A 161 -12.31 -7.22 -12.61
C VAL A 161 -11.94 -5.86 -12.03
N ALA A 162 -10.81 -5.79 -11.31
CA ALA A 162 -10.16 -4.55 -10.94
C ALA A 162 -8.64 -4.76 -10.88
N ARG A 163 -7.89 -3.76 -11.33
CA ARG A 163 -6.44 -3.69 -11.13
C ARG A 163 -6.03 -2.24 -10.96
N MET A 164 -5.39 -1.92 -9.85
CA MET A 164 -4.97 -0.56 -9.53
C MET A 164 -3.55 -0.51 -9.02
N ARG A 165 -2.94 0.66 -9.19
CA ARG A 165 -1.60 0.96 -8.72
C ARG A 165 -1.67 2.20 -7.84
N ASP A 166 -1.08 2.10 -6.66
CA ASP A 166 -0.86 3.19 -5.72
C ASP A 166 0.63 3.43 -5.57
N ILE A 167 1.03 4.69 -5.56
CA ILE A 167 2.42 5.08 -5.29
C ILE A 167 2.40 5.93 -4.03
N TYR A 168 3.06 5.42 -2.99
CA TYR A 168 3.17 6.09 -1.72
C TYR A 168 4.61 6.45 -1.43
N TYR A 169 4.80 7.66 -0.93
CA TYR A 169 6.11 8.14 -0.52
C TYR A 169 6.40 7.72 0.91
N ILE A 170 7.58 7.13 1.14
CA ILE A 170 7.99 6.65 2.46
C ILE A 170 9.29 7.31 2.88
N SER A 171 9.42 7.61 4.18
CA SER A 171 10.68 8.12 4.73
C SER A 171 11.79 7.08 4.55
N ASP A 172 12.99 7.55 4.14
CA ASP A 172 14.16 6.69 3.91
C ASP A 172 14.56 5.90 5.16
N ASN A 173 14.31 6.47 6.35
CA ASN A 173 14.57 5.82 7.64
C ASN A 173 13.72 4.55 7.89
N ASN A 174 12.69 4.32 7.09
CA ASN A 174 11.74 3.21 7.25
C ASN A 174 11.81 2.17 6.13
N VAL A 175 12.66 2.35 5.12
CA VAL A 175 12.73 1.49 3.92
C VAL A 175 12.90 0.01 4.26
N ASP A 176 13.73 -0.31 5.25
CA ASP A 176 13.99 -1.68 5.69
C ASP A 176 12.71 -2.44 6.10
N GLN A 177 11.66 -1.74 6.55
CA GLN A 177 10.40 -2.36 6.98
C GLN A 177 9.56 -2.84 5.79
N TYR A 178 9.83 -2.33 4.59
CA TYR A 178 9.12 -2.64 3.34
C TYR A 178 9.85 -3.66 2.48
N ILE A 179 11.13 -3.93 2.77
CA ILE A 179 11.93 -4.91 2.05
C ILE A 179 11.60 -6.31 2.57
N ALA A 180 11.37 -7.24 1.64
CA ALA A 180 11.21 -8.64 1.95
C ALA A 180 12.46 -9.17 2.67
N LYS A 181 12.28 -9.68 3.89
CA LYS A 181 13.31 -10.44 4.58
C LYS A 181 13.37 -11.81 3.92
N GLY A 182 14.54 -12.19 3.41
CA GLY A 182 14.75 -13.53 2.85
C GLY A 182 14.35 -14.62 3.86
N PRO A 183 14.14 -15.88 3.43
CA PRO A 183 13.93 -16.97 4.37
C PRO A 183 15.07 -16.96 5.39
N ALA A 184 14.75 -17.16 6.68
CA ALA A 184 15.76 -17.25 7.73
C ALA A 184 16.87 -18.19 7.26
N PRO A 185 18.16 -17.83 7.43
CA PRO A 185 19.25 -18.71 7.01
C PRO A 185 18.99 -20.09 7.62
N VAL A 186 18.87 -21.10 6.76
CA VAL A 186 18.82 -22.49 7.22
C VAL A 186 20.11 -22.67 7.99
N THR A 187 20.01 -22.87 9.31
CA THR A 187 21.15 -23.25 10.15
C THR A 187 21.63 -24.60 9.65
N THR A 188 22.53 -24.59 8.67
CA THR A 188 23.25 -25.79 8.26
C THR A 188 24.16 -26.14 9.42
N ARG A 189 23.68 -27.00 10.32
CA ARG A 189 24.56 -27.65 11.29
C ARG A 189 25.49 -28.54 10.47
N MET A 190 26.75 -28.14 10.32
CA MET A 190 27.78 -29.06 9.84
C MET A 190 27.82 -30.23 10.82
N VAL A 191 27.37 -31.40 10.36
CA VAL A 191 27.60 -32.65 11.08
C VAL A 191 28.93 -33.17 10.55
N GLU A 192 29.97 -33.07 11.36
CA GLU A 192 31.24 -33.75 11.10
C GLU A 192 31.00 -35.25 11.21
N VAL A 193 31.16 -35.97 10.10
CA VAL A 193 31.12 -37.43 10.10
C VAL A 193 32.52 -37.91 10.45
N VAL A 194 32.73 -38.32 11.70
CA VAL A 194 33.92 -39.07 12.09
C VAL A 194 33.67 -40.53 11.73
N GLY A 195 34.40 -41.05 10.76
CA GLY A 195 34.35 -42.46 10.35
C GLY A 195 35.01 -43.39 11.39
N PRO A 196 34.69 -44.71 11.33
CA PRO A 196 35.13 -45.71 12.31
C PRO A 196 36.63 -46.01 12.30
#